data_AF-A0A7C9AG77-F1
#
_entry.id   AF-A0A7C9AG77-F1
#
_cell.length_a   1.000
_cell.length_b   1.000
_cell.length_c   1.000
_cell.angle_alpha   90.00
_cell.angle_beta   90.00
_cell.angle_gamma   90.00
#
_symmetry.space_group_name_H-M   'P 1'
#
loop_
_entity.id
_entity.type
_entity.pdbx_description
1 polymer ?
#
loop_
_entity_poly.entity_id
_entity_poly.type
_entity_poly.pdbx_seq_one_letter_code
_entity_poly.pdbx_strand_id
1 'polypeptide(L)'
;LISWKSKKQHIVSLSSAEAEYRSMRRLVAELAWLSRLLHELIVDSVTPIPLKCDNQAAIYIAKNLVFHERTKHIELDCHFVRHKLMEGLISLSHVTTKHKLADIMTKPLTG
;
A
#
# COMPACT_ATOMS: atom_id res chain seq x y z
N LEU A 1 19.97 -2.21 -0.41
CA LEU A 1 19.65 -0.77 -0.30
C LEU A 1 18.44 -0.59 0.61
N ILE A 2 18.46 0.36 1.55
CA ILE A 2 17.29 0.78 2.33
C ILE A 2 16.86 2.13 1.77
N SER A 3 15.60 2.28 1.37
CA SER A 3 15.05 3.52 0.81
C SER A 3 13.76 3.88 1.54
N TRP A 4 13.47 5.17 1.66
CA TRP A 4 12.27 5.70 2.28
C TRP A 4 11.69 6.85 1.48
N LYS A 5 10.36 6.98 1.51
CA LYS A 5 9.62 8.04 0.84
C LYS A 5 8.38 8.39 1.66
N SER A 6 8.23 9.67 2.02
CA SER A 6 6.97 10.23 2.50
C SER A 6 6.47 11.28 1.52
N LYS A 7 5.17 11.24 1.25
CA LYS A 7 4.51 12.18 0.33
C LYS A 7 3.17 12.57 0.91
N LYS A 8 2.94 13.88 1.08
CA LYS A 8 1.64 14.42 1.47
C LYS A 8 0.57 13.97 0.48
N GLN A 9 -0.57 13.51 1.00
CA GLN A 9 -1.71 13.15 0.17
C GLN A 9 -2.35 14.43 -0.37
N HIS A 10 -2.68 14.43 -1.66
CA HIS A 10 -3.31 15.56 -2.33
C HIS A 10 -4.81 15.63 -2.02
N ILE A 11 -5.40 14.48 -1.72
CA ILE A 11 -6.81 14.32 -1.38
C ILE A 11 -6.90 14.12 0.13
N VAL A 12 -7.85 14.80 0.76
CA VAL A 12 -8.14 14.62 2.19
C VAL A 12 -8.74 13.23 2.41
N SER A 13 -8.20 12.51 3.38
CA SER A 13 -8.72 11.20 3.80
C SER A 13 -9.71 11.37 4.94
N LEU A 14 -10.85 10.67 4.87
CA LEU A 14 -11.88 10.73 5.92
C LEU A 14 -11.54 9.81 7.11
N SER A 15 -10.56 8.92 6.95
CA SER A 15 -10.04 8.05 8.01
C SER A 15 -8.56 7.72 7.83
N SER A 16 -7.91 7.26 8.90
CA SER A 16 -6.54 6.74 8.84
C SER A 16 -6.42 5.50 7.94
N ALA A 17 -7.45 4.64 7.93
CA ALA A 17 -7.50 3.45 7.07
C ALA A 17 -7.51 3.83 5.59
N GLU A 18 -8.31 4.84 5.23
CA GLU A 18 -8.35 5.37 3.86
C GLU A 18 -7.03 6.03 3.47
N ALA A 19 -6.39 6.77 4.39
CA ALA A 19 -5.08 7.36 4.14
C ALA A 19 -4.01 6.28 3.90
N GLU A 20 -3.93 5.26 4.75
CA GLU A 20 -3.01 4.15 4.57
C GLU A 20 -3.28 3.37 3.29
N TYR A 21 -4.56 3.14 2.98
CA TYR A 21 -4.97 2.45 1.76
C TYR A 21 -4.52 3.20 0.49
N ARG A 22 -4.69 4.52 0.46
CA ARG A 22 -4.18 5.35 -0.66
C ARG A 22 -2.67 5.31 -0.78
N SER A 23 -1.95 5.33 0.34
CA SER A 23 -0.49 5.17 0.35
C SER A 23 -0.09 3.80 -0.20
N MET A 24 -0.79 2.74 0.21
CA MET A 24 -0.60 1.38 -0.31
C MET A 24 -0.84 1.32 -1.82
N ARG A 25 -1.95 1.86 -2.33
CA ARG A 25 -2.22 1.93 -3.77
C ARG A 25 -1.10 2.61 -4.55
N ARG A 26 -0.54 3.71 -4.01
CA ARG A 26 0.59 4.41 -4.63
C ARG A 26 1.84 3.55 -4.70
N LEU A 27 2.16 2.88 -3.59
CA LEU A 27 3.29 1.95 -3.54
C LEU A 27 3.11 0.81 -4.53
N VAL A 28 1.93 0.18 -4.59
CA VAL A 28 1.63 -0.92 -5.51
C VAL A 28 1.79 -0.50 -6.98
N ALA A 29 1.39 0.72 -7.33
CA ALA A 29 1.57 1.23 -8.69
C ALA A 29 3.05 1.44 -9.04
N GLU A 30 3.84 1.99 -8.11
CA GLU A 30 5.29 2.14 -8.29
C GLU A 30 5.99 0.77 -8.42
N LEU A 31 5.57 -0.21 -7.60
CA LEU A 31 6.08 -1.58 -7.69
C LEU A 31 5.70 -2.28 -9.00
N ALA A 32 4.47 -2.10 -9.49
CA ALA A 32 4.05 -2.65 -10.77
C ALA A 32 4.86 -2.07 -11.93
N TRP A 33 5.12 -0.75 -11.90
CA TRP A 33 5.96 -0.09 -12.90
C TRP A 33 7.42 -0.57 -12.81
N LEU A 34 7.99 -0.63 -11.61
CA LEU A 34 9.36 -1.12 -11.39
C LEU A 34 9.50 -2.59 -11.79
N SER A 35 8.53 -3.44 -11.47
CA SER A 35 8.56 -4.86 -11.85
C SER A 35 8.55 -5.02 -13.37
N ARG A 36 7.78 -4.19 -14.09
CA ARG A 36 7.78 -4.21 -15.56
C ARG A 36 9.11 -3.74 -16.13
N LEU A 37 9.68 -2.67 -15.57
CA LEU A 37 10.99 -2.15 -15.98
C LEU A 37 12.10 -3.19 -15.76
N LEU A 38 12.10 -3.87 -14.61
CA LEU A 38 13.07 -4.94 -14.32
C LEU A 38 12.93 -6.12 -15.27
N HIS A 39 11.70 -6.50 -15.61
CA HIS A 39 11.42 -7.56 -16.58
C HIS A 39 11.96 -7.21 -17.98
N GLU A 40 11.78 -5.95 -18.42
CA GLU A 40 12.36 -5.46 -19.69
C GLU A 40 13.90 -5.44 -19.68
N LEU A 41 14.52 -5.35 -18.50
CA LEU A 41 15.97 -5.42 -18.30
C LEU A 41 16.48 -6.86 -18.07
N ILE A 42 15.65 -7.89 -18.27
CA ILE A 42 16.00 -9.31 -18.09
C ILE A 42 16.42 -9.62 -16.64
N VAL A 43 15.89 -8.86 -15.68
CA VAL A 43 16.03 -9.17 -14.26
C VAL A 43 14.76 -9.87 -13.80
N ASP A 44 14.88 -11.13 -13.40
CA ASP A 44 13.77 -11.89 -12.85
C ASP A 44 13.23 -11.17 -11.60
N SER A 45 11.93 -10.82 -11.65
CA SER A 45 11.29 -10.02 -10.62
C SER A 45 11.04 -10.84 -9.35
N VAL A 46 11.41 -10.28 -8.20
CA VAL A 46 11.18 -10.86 -6.87
C VAL A 46 9.71 -10.71 -6.50
N THR A 47 8.85 -11.58 -7.04
CA THR A 47 7.43 -11.67 -6.69
C THR A 47 7.17 -12.89 -5.79
N PRO A 48 6.28 -12.80 -4.79
CA PRO A 48 5.52 -11.61 -4.39
C PRO A 48 6.35 -10.64 -3.54
N ILE A 49 6.20 -9.34 -3.78
CA ILE A 49 6.83 -8.29 -2.96
C ILE A 49 6.08 -8.16 -1.64
N PRO A 50 6.72 -8.39 -0.47
CA PRO A 50 6.04 -8.34 0.82
C PRO A 50 5.75 -6.89 1.24
N LEU A 51 4.46 -6.58 1.31
CA LEU A 51 3.93 -5.33 1.83
C LEU A 51 3.48 -5.51 3.28
N LYS A 52 3.92 -4.55 4.10
CA LYS A 52 3.65 -4.48 5.53
C LYS A 52 2.79 -3.24 5.80
N CYS A 53 1.61 -3.45 6.36
CA CYS A 53 0.68 -2.38 6.73
C CYS A 53 0.24 -2.57 8.18
N ASP A 54 0.10 -1.48 8.91
CA ASP A 54 -0.23 -1.46 10.32
C ASP A 54 -1.71 -1.18 10.61
N ASN A 55 -2.49 -0.82 9.59
CA ASN A 55 -3.93 -0.71 9.70
C ASN A 55 -4.64 -1.95 9.16
N GLN A 56 -5.12 -2.76 10.10
CA GLN A 56 -5.90 -3.94 9.81
C GLN A 56 -7.13 -3.64 8.94
N ALA A 57 -7.78 -2.47 9.10
CA ALA A 57 -8.90 -2.08 8.25
C ALA A 57 -8.48 -1.84 6.80
N ALA A 58 -7.31 -1.22 6.55
CA ALA A 58 -6.78 -1.07 5.19
C ALA A 58 -6.44 -2.44 4.56
N ILE A 59 -5.93 -3.39 5.33
CA ILE A 59 -5.70 -4.76 4.88
C ILE A 59 -7.02 -5.47 4.55
N TYR A 60 -8.05 -5.30 5.38
CA TYR A 60 -9.37 -5.86 5.10
C TYR A 60 -10.00 -5.27 3.85
N ILE A 61 -9.88 -3.96 3.62
CA ILE A 61 -10.33 -3.28 2.40
C ILE A 61 -9.60 -3.85 1.16
N ALA A 62 -8.29 -4.11 1.25
CA ALA A 62 -7.54 -4.72 0.16
C ALA A 62 -8.00 -6.15 -0.18
N LYS A 63 -8.49 -6.91 0.83
CA LYS A 63 -8.85 -8.33 0.70
C LYS A 63 -10.34 -8.57 0.41
N ASN A 64 -11.24 -7.67 0.81
CA ASN A 64 -12.70 -7.89 0.72
C ASN A 64 -13.41 -6.81 -0.13
N LEU A 65 -14.32 -7.26 -1.01
CA LEU A 65 -15.15 -6.38 -1.85
C LEU A 65 -16.37 -5.79 -1.13
N VAL A 66 -16.73 -6.34 0.05
CA VAL A 66 -18.01 -6.08 0.72
C VAL A 66 -17.92 -4.87 1.66
N PHE A 67 -17.59 -3.70 1.12
CA PHE A 67 -17.84 -2.41 1.78
C PHE A 67 -18.61 -1.50 0.82
N HIS A 68 -19.89 -1.80 0.69
CA HIS A 68 -20.86 -1.00 -0.04
C HIS A 68 -21.50 0.00 0.93
N GLU A 69 -20.99 1.24 0.93
CA GLU A 69 -21.73 2.52 1.15
C GLU A 69 -20.79 3.68 1.49
N ARG A 70 -19.64 3.43 2.17
CA ARG A 70 -18.74 4.51 2.68
C ARG A 70 -17.40 4.68 1.92
N THR A 71 -17.13 3.88 0.89
CA THR A 71 -15.83 3.80 0.18
C THR A 71 -15.93 3.98 -1.33
N LYS A 72 -17.02 4.58 -1.83
CA LYS A 72 -17.24 4.81 -3.27
C LYS A 72 -16.10 5.58 -3.94
N HIS A 73 -15.46 6.51 -3.23
CA HIS A 73 -14.37 7.34 -3.75
C HIS A 73 -13.00 6.66 -3.76
N ILE A 74 -12.88 5.42 -3.27
CA ILE A 74 -11.64 4.62 -3.33
C ILE A 74 -11.85 3.26 -4.04
N GLU A 75 -12.99 3.05 -4.67
CA GLU A 75 -13.37 1.77 -5.28
C GLU A 75 -12.40 1.34 -6.40
N LEU A 76 -11.96 2.29 -7.24
CA LEU A 76 -10.91 2.09 -8.25
C LEU A 76 -9.57 1.68 -7.60
N ASP A 77 -9.19 2.32 -6.49
CA ASP A 77 -7.98 1.98 -5.74
C ASP A 77 -8.09 0.58 -5.12
N CYS A 78 -9.31 0.18 -4.70
CA CYS A 78 -9.65 -1.16 -4.21
C CYS A 78 -9.41 -2.23 -5.27
N HIS A 79 -9.98 -2.05 -6.44
CA HIS A 79 -9.82 -2.99 -7.54
C HIS A 79 -8.36 -3.14 -7.97
N PHE A 80 -7.62 -2.04 -8.08
CA PHE A 80 -6.23 -2.08 -8.54
C PHE A 80 -5.32 -2.87 -7.60
N VAL A 81 -5.32 -2.58 -6.29
CA VAL A 81 -4.46 -3.27 -5.32
C VAL A 81 -4.84 -4.74 -5.21
N ARG A 82 -6.14 -5.04 -5.19
CA ARG A 82 -6.64 -6.42 -5.15
C ARG A 82 -6.20 -7.20 -6.39
N HIS A 83 -6.31 -6.60 -7.57
CA HIS A 83 -5.86 -7.23 -8.81
C HIS A 83 -4.37 -7.59 -8.72
N LYS A 84 -3.52 -6.68 -8.24
CA LYS A 84 -2.09 -6.93 -8.04
C LYS A 84 -1.80 -7.97 -6.95
N LEU A 85 -2.65 -8.08 -5.93
CA LEU A 85 -2.57 -9.14 -4.93
C LEU A 85 -2.91 -10.51 -5.55
N MET A 86 -3.95 -10.58 -6.39
CA MET A 86 -4.38 -11.81 -7.05
C MET A 86 -3.42 -12.26 -8.16
N GLU A 87 -2.78 -11.33 -8.86
CA GLU A 87 -1.69 -11.60 -9.81
C GLU A 87 -0.41 -12.11 -9.12
N GLY A 88 -0.33 -12.06 -7.78
CA GLY A 88 0.86 -12.48 -7.03
C GLY A 88 2.02 -11.49 -7.09
N LEU A 89 1.80 -10.25 -7.58
CA LEU A 89 2.84 -9.21 -7.58
C LEU A 89 3.23 -8.82 -6.15
N ILE A 90 2.25 -8.75 -5.25
CA ILE A 90 2.42 -8.33 -3.86
C ILE A 90 1.88 -9.38 -2.89
N SER A 91 2.37 -9.38 -1.66
CA SER A 91 1.75 -10.09 -0.54
C SER A 91 1.50 -9.11 0.61
N LEU A 92 0.33 -9.19 1.26
CA LEU A 92 -0.06 -8.25 2.32
C LEU A 92 -0.05 -8.91 3.70
N SER A 93 0.77 -8.36 4.59
CA SER A 93 0.91 -8.79 5.98
C SER A 93 0.70 -7.63 6.97
N HIS A 94 0.07 -7.94 8.10
CA HIS A 94 -0.10 -6.97 9.18
C HIS A 94 1.17 -6.87 10.02
N VAL A 95 1.57 -5.66 10.40
CA VAL A 95 2.67 -5.43 11.34
C VAL A 95 2.14 -4.82 12.63
N THR A 96 2.40 -5.49 13.75
CA THR A 96 2.06 -4.99 15.09
C THR A 96 2.80 -3.70 15.43
N THR A 97 2.14 -2.84 16.21
CA THR A 97 2.59 -1.50 16.62
C THR A 97 4.02 -1.42 17.14
N LYS A 98 4.52 -2.50 17.76
CA LYS A 98 5.90 -2.61 18.28
C LYS A 98 6.99 -2.66 17.20
N HIS A 99 6.65 -2.90 15.93
CA HIS A 99 7.59 -2.96 14.81
C HIS A 99 7.35 -1.86 13.75
N LYS A 100 6.66 -0.77 14.12
CA LYS A 100 6.36 0.37 13.24
C LYS A 100 7.56 1.31 13.05
N LEU A 101 8.62 0.85 12.39
CA LEU A 101 9.74 1.72 12.00
C LEU A 101 9.29 2.92 11.15
N ALA A 102 8.23 2.76 10.36
CA ALA A 102 7.67 3.82 9.53
C ALA A 102 7.05 4.97 10.34
N ASP A 103 6.54 4.72 11.55
CA ASP A 103 5.83 5.72 12.37
C ASP A 103 6.78 6.83 12.85
N ILE A 104 8.05 6.48 13.14
CA ILE A 104 9.13 7.43 13.42
C ILE A 104 9.32 8.41 12.26
N MET A 105 9.06 7.96 11.02
CA MET A 105 9.30 8.74 9.82
C MET A 105 8.07 9.53 9.35
N THR A 106 6.87 9.23 9.87
CA THR A 106 5.62 9.94 9.55
C THR A 106 5.18 10.95 10.60
N LYS A 107 5.75 10.90 11.81
CA LYS A 107 5.49 11.88 12.86
C LYS A 107 6.36 13.14 12.68
N PRO A 108 5.79 14.35 12.82
CA PRO A 108 6.60 15.56 12.88
C PRO A 108 7.51 15.50 14.11
N LEU A 109 8.77 15.91 13.97
CA LEU A 109 9.66 16.11 15.11
C LEU A 109 9.07 17.23 15.95
N THR A 110 8.65 16.92 17.18
CA THR A 110 8.29 17.93 18.17
C THR A 110 9.54 18.74 18.50
N GLY A 111 9.54 20.01 18.08
CA GLY A 111 10.40 21.07 18.56
C GLY A 111 9.58 22.09 19.32
#